data_AF-A0A2S2BRV9-F1
#
_entry.id   AF-A0A2S2BRV9-F1
#
_cell.length_a   1.000
_cell.length_b   1.000
_cell.length_c   1.000
_cell.angle_alpha   90.00
_cell.angle_beta   90.00
_cell.angle_gamma   90.00
#
_symmetry.space_group_name_H-M   'P 1'
#
loop_
_entity.id
_entity.type
_entity.pdbx_description
1 polymer ?
#
loop_
_entity_poly.entity_id
_entity_poly.type
_entity_poly.pdbx_seq_one_letter_code
_entity_poly.pdbx_strand_id
1 'polypeptide(L)'
;MSTGAEALVGLVIVIGLIGIVIPVLPGTILIFAAILVWAIMSGTATGWAVFAAATLFLVVSGVVKYTWPGRRMRSAGVPNMSLVAGGLTGIVGFFVIPVVGLFLGFIAGTYVAELYRLRAHNRAWASTWHACKAVGLSMLIELLGALIASGVWLAAVVAT
;
A
#
# COMPACT_ATOMS: atom_id res chain seq x y z
N MET A 1 23.42 6.54 15.24
CA MET A 1 22.83 7.87 14.96
C MET A 1 22.46 8.51 16.30
N SER A 2 21.93 9.73 16.33
CA SER A 2 21.31 10.24 17.58
C SER A 2 19.91 9.62 17.74
N THR A 3 19.45 9.44 18.98
CA THR A 3 18.11 8.92 19.29
C THR A 3 16.99 9.73 18.63
N GLY A 4 17.17 11.06 18.53
CA GLY A 4 16.21 11.93 17.83
C GLY A 4 16.10 11.65 16.33
N ALA A 5 17.20 11.28 15.68
CA ALA A 5 17.19 10.92 14.26
C ALA A 5 16.54 9.55 14.02
N GLU A 6 16.74 8.59 14.92
CA GLU A 6 16.06 7.28 14.89
C GLU A 6 14.56 7.41 15.12
N ALA A 7 14.14 8.29 16.04
CA ALA A 7 12.73 8.61 16.25
C ALA A 7 12.08 9.21 14.99
N LEU A 8 12.79 10.08 14.27
CA LEU A 8 12.30 10.65 13.01
C LEU A 8 12.16 9.58 11.92
N VAL A 9 13.12 8.68 11.79
CA VAL A 9 13.04 7.54 10.85
C VAL A 9 11.82 6.67 11.20
N GLY A 10 11.63 6.34 12.48
CA GLY A 10 10.46 5.61 12.96
C GLY A 10 9.14 6.32 12.63
N LEU A 11 9.08 7.64 12.79
CA LEU A 11 7.90 8.43 12.44
C LEU A 11 7.59 8.37 10.93
N VAL A 12 8.61 8.49 10.07
CA VAL A 12 8.43 8.37 8.61
C VAL A 12 7.95 6.97 8.23
N ILE A 13 8.45 5.92 8.90
CA ILE A 13 7.98 4.54 8.71
C ILE A 13 6.50 4.42 9.10
N VAL A 14 6.08 4.99 10.23
CA VAL A 14 4.67 4.99 10.67
C VAL A 14 3.78 5.72 9.66
N ILE A 15 4.21 6.88 9.16
CA ILE A 15 3.49 7.62 8.10
C ILE A 15 3.42 6.77 6.83
N GLY A 16 4.48 6.06 6.47
CA GLY A 16 4.51 5.13 5.35
C GLY A 16 3.51 3.99 5.51
N LEU A 17 3.42 3.38 6.70
CA LEU A 17 2.43 2.35 7.01
C LEU A 17 1.00 2.87 6.91
N ILE A 18 0.74 4.08 7.44
CA ILE A 18 -0.54 4.77 7.29
C ILE A 18 -0.84 5.01 5.80
N GLY A 19 0.15 5.38 4.99
CA GLY A 19 0.02 5.56 3.55
C GLY A 19 -0.31 4.29 2.76
N ILE A 20 0.04 3.11 3.27
CA ILE A 20 -0.38 1.83 2.67
C ILE A 20 -1.87 1.57 2.93
N VAL A 21 -2.36 1.90 4.13
CA VAL A 21 -3.77 1.71 4.52
C VAL A 21 -4.66 2.80 3.92
N ILE A 22 -4.16 4.03 3.88
CA ILE A 22 -4.77 5.22 3.29
C ILE A 22 -4.00 5.52 2.00
N PRO A 23 -4.41 4.98 0.83
CA PRO A 23 -3.71 5.07 -0.47
C PRO A 23 -3.61 6.48 -1.09
N VAL A 24 -3.51 7.50 -0.25
CA VAL A 24 -3.19 8.88 -0.60
C VAL A 24 -1.67 9.10 -0.64
N LEU A 25 -0.88 8.31 0.11
CA LEU A 25 0.59 8.44 0.21
C LEU A 25 1.33 7.22 -0.36
N PRO A 26 2.50 7.40 -1.01
CA PRO A 26 3.31 6.30 -1.52
C PRO A 26 4.06 5.58 -0.39
N GLY A 27 3.31 4.88 0.46
CA GLY A 27 3.78 4.35 1.75
C GLY A 27 5.03 3.45 1.65
N THR A 28 5.06 2.52 0.69
CA THR A 28 6.21 1.64 0.46
C THR A 28 7.48 2.42 0.07
N ILE A 29 7.34 3.48 -0.72
CA ILE A 29 8.48 4.33 -1.12
C ILE A 29 9.00 5.11 0.10
N LEU A 30 8.10 5.61 0.94
CA LEU A 30 8.47 6.31 2.18
C LEU A 30 9.23 5.40 3.13
N ILE A 31 8.77 4.16 3.35
CA ILE A 31 9.45 3.18 4.20
C ILE A 31 10.83 2.83 3.63
N PHE A 32 10.91 2.57 2.32
CA PHE A 32 12.19 2.29 1.66
C PHE A 32 13.19 3.44 1.82
N ALA A 33 12.75 4.68 1.56
CA ALA A 33 13.58 5.87 1.69
C ALA A 33 14.04 6.10 3.13
N ALA A 34 13.16 5.91 4.12
CA ALA A 34 13.48 6.05 5.53
C ALA A 34 14.57 5.07 5.97
N ILE A 35 14.45 3.78 5.60
CA ILE A 35 15.44 2.74 5.93
C ILE A 35 16.76 3.01 5.18
N LEU A 36 16.72 3.46 3.93
CA LEU A 36 17.92 3.82 3.17
C LEU A 36 18.68 4.98 3.82
N VAL A 37 17.98 6.06 4.19
CA VAL A 37 18.59 7.21 4.87
C VAL A 37 19.22 6.76 6.18
N TRP A 38 18.52 5.93 6.96
CA TRP A 38 19.07 5.37 8.20
C TRP A 38 20.33 4.53 7.96
N ALA A 39 20.37 3.69 6.92
CA ALA A 39 21.54 2.88 6.59
C ALA A 39 22.75 3.73 6.18
N ILE A 40 22.52 4.76 5.35
CA ILE A 40 23.55 5.73 4.94
C ILE A 40 24.11 6.46 6.18
N MET A 41 23.22 6.97 7.03
CA MET A 41 23.62 7.74 8.22
C MET A 41 24.26 6.89 9.30
N SER A 42 23.91 5.61 9.40
CA SER A 42 24.54 4.68 10.35
C SER A 42 25.94 4.27 9.89
N GLY A 43 26.18 4.14 8.58
CA GLY A 43 27.50 3.83 8.02
C GLY A 43 28.05 2.45 8.40
N THR A 44 27.23 1.57 8.99
CA THR A 44 27.65 0.25 9.48
C THR A 44 27.30 -0.87 8.51
N ALA A 45 28.08 -1.96 8.54
CA ALA A 45 27.77 -3.17 7.77
C ALA A 45 26.38 -3.73 8.13
N THR A 46 26.00 -3.68 9.41
CA THR A 46 24.65 -4.07 9.89
C THR A 46 23.56 -3.20 9.26
N GLY A 47 23.75 -1.88 9.16
CA GLY A 47 22.77 -0.98 8.55
C GLY A 47 22.51 -1.30 7.08
N TRP A 48 23.56 -1.61 6.33
CA TRP A 48 23.44 -2.05 4.94
C TRP A 48 22.81 -3.43 4.79
N ALA A 49 23.09 -4.37 5.70
CA ALA A 49 22.44 -5.68 5.72
C ALA A 49 20.92 -5.57 5.97
N VAL A 50 20.51 -4.70 6.90
CA VAL A 50 19.09 -4.39 7.18
C VAL A 50 18.44 -3.78 5.95
N PHE A 51 19.09 -2.82 5.30
CA PHE A 51 18.56 -2.21 4.07
C PHE A 51 18.39 -3.24 2.94
N ALA A 52 19.36 -4.14 2.74
CA ALA A 52 19.25 -5.21 1.76
C ALA A 52 18.08 -6.16 2.06
N ALA A 53 17.91 -6.56 3.33
CA ALA A 53 16.79 -7.39 3.76
C ALA A 53 15.44 -6.68 3.57
N ALA A 54 15.32 -5.42 4.00
CA ALA A 54 14.13 -4.61 3.79
C ALA A 54 13.78 -4.48 2.31
N THR A 55 14.78 -4.20 1.46
CA THR A 55 14.61 -4.14 0.00
C THR A 55 14.07 -5.45 -0.55
N LEU A 56 14.61 -6.59 -0.12
CA LEU A 56 14.14 -7.90 -0.54
C LEU A 56 12.67 -8.11 -0.17
N PHE A 57 12.27 -7.82 1.07
CA PHE A 57 10.87 -7.98 1.50
C PHE A 57 9.91 -7.06 0.75
N LEU A 58 10.29 -5.80 0.55
CA LEU A 58 9.48 -4.84 -0.21
C LEU A 58 9.35 -5.27 -1.68
N VAL A 59 10.44 -5.71 -2.32
CA VAL A 59 10.41 -6.22 -3.70
C VAL A 59 9.55 -7.48 -3.79
N VAL A 60 9.74 -8.46 -2.90
CA VAL A 60 8.94 -9.69 -2.85
C VAL A 60 7.47 -9.35 -2.67
N SER A 61 7.12 -8.44 -1.76
CA SER A 61 5.74 -8.01 -1.55
C SER A 61 5.14 -7.37 -2.82
N GLY A 62 5.93 -6.54 -3.52
CA GLY A 62 5.55 -5.93 -4.80
C GLY A 62 5.32 -6.97 -5.90
N VAL A 63 6.21 -7.97 -6.00
CA VAL A 63 6.09 -9.08 -6.96
C VAL A 63 4.87 -9.95 -6.65
N VAL A 64 4.65 -10.31 -5.38
CA VAL A 64 3.48 -11.10 -4.95
C VAL A 64 2.19 -10.34 -5.24
N LYS A 65 2.15 -9.04 -4.92
CA LYS A 65 1.03 -8.14 -5.25
C LYS A 65 0.73 -8.11 -6.75
N TYR A 66 1.77 -8.01 -7.59
CA TYR A 66 1.59 -7.98 -9.04
C TYR A 66 1.14 -9.32 -9.62
N THR A 67 1.74 -10.42 -9.14
CA THR A 67 1.51 -11.76 -9.70
C THR A 67 0.21 -12.41 -9.20
N TRP A 68 -0.31 -12.01 -8.05
CA TRP A 68 -1.41 -12.71 -7.40
C TRP A 68 -2.73 -11.89 -7.42
N PRO A 69 -2.90 -10.78 -6.68
CA PRO A 69 -4.03 -9.86 -6.89
C PRO A 69 -4.07 -9.25 -8.29
N GLY A 70 -2.95 -8.74 -8.82
CA GLY A 70 -2.92 -8.04 -10.10
C GLY A 70 -3.33 -8.91 -11.30
N ARG A 71 -2.88 -10.18 -11.33
CA ARG A 71 -3.35 -11.16 -12.32
C ARG A 71 -4.78 -11.61 -12.05
N ARG A 72 -5.19 -11.82 -10.79
CA ARG A 72 -6.58 -12.17 -10.45
C ARG A 72 -7.58 -11.08 -10.80
N MET A 73 -7.19 -9.81 -10.75
CA MET A 73 -8.03 -8.67 -11.16
C MET A 73 -8.34 -8.72 -12.65
N ARG A 74 -7.34 -9.05 -13.49
CA ARG A 74 -7.54 -9.27 -14.93
C ARG A 74 -8.42 -10.50 -15.20
N SER A 75 -8.29 -11.58 -14.42
CA SER A 75 -9.12 -12.78 -14.58
C SER A 75 -10.53 -12.66 -13.99
N ALA A 76 -10.76 -11.76 -13.02
CA ALA A 76 -12.06 -11.52 -12.40
C ALA A 76 -12.99 -10.63 -13.25
N GLY A 77 -12.53 -10.17 -14.43
CA GLY A 77 -13.34 -9.41 -15.38
C GLY A 77 -13.60 -7.96 -15.00
N VAL A 78 -12.90 -7.43 -13.98
CA VAL A 78 -12.95 -6.01 -13.62
C VAL A 78 -11.95 -5.24 -14.49
N PRO A 79 -12.38 -4.35 -15.39
CA PRO A 79 -11.49 -3.54 -16.20
C PRO A 79 -10.64 -2.62 -15.33
N ASN A 80 -9.38 -2.40 -15.73
CA ASN A 80 -8.50 -1.41 -15.08
C ASN A 80 -9.15 -0.02 -15.02
N MET A 81 -9.97 0.35 -16.01
CA MET A 81 -10.65 1.64 -16.04
C MET A 81 -11.69 1.80 -14.93
N SER A 82 -12.38 0.73 -14.52
CA SER A 82 -13.33 0.78 -13.41
C SER A 82 -12.62 0.99 -12.07
N LEU A 83 -11.44 0.39 -11.91
CA LEU A 83 -10.57 0.58 -10.75
C LEU A 83 -9.95 1.97 -10.70
N VAL A 84 -9.52 2.50 -11.85
CA VAL A 84 -9.03 3.87 -11.96
C VAL A 84 -10.14 4.87 -11.66
N ALA A 85 -11.35 4.66 -12.21
CA ALA A 85 -12.51 5.49 -11.91
C ALA A 85 -12.82 5.49 -10.41
N GLY A 86 -12.90 4.30 -9.79
CA GLY A 86 -13.03 4.16 -8.33
C GLY A 86 -11.90 4.84 -7.57
N GLY A 87 -10.65 4.68 -7.99
CA GLY A 87 -9.50 5.33 -7.36
C GLY A 87 -9.62 6.85 -7.37
N LEU A 88 -9.96 7.43 -8.52
CA LEU A 88 -10.12 8.87 -8.68
C LEU A 88 -11.30 9.41 -7.85
N THR A 89 -12.45 8.74 -7.89
CA THR A 89 -13.61 9.16 -7.07
C THR A 89 -13.36 8.96 -5.58
N GLY A 90 -12.59 7.93 -5.20
CA GLY A 90 -12.10 7.74 -3.84
C GLY A 90 -11.23 8.91 -3.38
N ILE A 91 -10.26 9.33 -4.21
CA ILE A 91 -9.41 10.49 -3.90
C ILE A 91 -10.27 11.74 -3.68
N VAL A 92 -11.23 12.01 -4.57
CA VAL A 92 -12.16 13.13 -4.41
C VAL A 92 -12.96 12.99 -3.11
N GLY A 93 -13.51 11.80 -2.83
CA GLY A 93 -14.27 11.53 -1.62
C GLY A 93 -13.46 11.72 -0.34
N PHE A 94 -12.18 11.37 -0.32
CA PHE A 94 -11.28 11.61 0.82
C PHE A 94 -11.22 13.08 1.20
N PHE A 95 -11.19 14.00 0.22
CA PHE A 95 -11.18 15.44 0.48
C PHE A 95 -12.52 15.96 1.02
N VAL A 96 -13.63 15.25 0.78
CA VAL A 96 -14.96 15.60 1.31
C VAL A 96 -15.14 15.06 2.74
N ILE A 97 -14.83 13.78 2.95
CA ILE A 97 -14.89 13.11 4.26
C ILE A 97 -13.61 12.30 4.44
N PRO A 98 -12.65 12.78 5.25
CA PRO A 98 -11.37 12.10 5.44
C PRO A 98 -11.55 10.64 5.83
N VAL A 99 -10.71 9.78 5.25
CA VAL A 99 -10.71 8.31 5.43
C VAL A 99 -11.95 7.62 4.87
N VAL A 100 -13.14 7.95 5.35
CA VAL A 100 -14.41 7.30 4.98
C VAL A 100 -14.76 7.54 3.51
N GLY A 101 -14.59 8.79 3.05
CA GLY A 101 -14.89 9.18 1.68
C GLY A 101 -14.00 8.51 0.64
N LEU A 102 -12.80 8.05 1.02
CA LEU A 102 -11.95 7.24 0.16
C LEU A 102 -12.60 5.89 -0.17
N PHE A 103 -13.04 5.16 0.86
CA PHE A 103 -13.67 3.86 0.68
C PHE A 103 -15.01 4.00 -0.02
N LEU A 104 -15.84 4.96 0.40
CA LEU A 104 -17.14 5.22 -0.23
C LEU A 104 -16.98 5.64 -1.69
N GLY A 105 -16.06 6.56 -1.98
CA GLY A 105 -15.77 7.03 -3.33
C GLY A 105 -15.21 5.92 -4.22
N PHE A 106 -14.34 5.04 -3.69
CA PHE A 106 -13.84 3.89 -4.43
C PHE A 106 -14.94 2.88 -4.77
N ILE A 107 -15.77 2.52 -3.80
CA ILE A 107 -16.90 1.60 -4.00
C ILE A 107 -17.90 2.22 -4.99
N ALA A 108 -18.31 3.47 -4.79
CA ALA A 108 -19.29 4.14 -5.62
C ALA A 108 -18.79 4.35 -7.05
N GLY A 109 -17.56 4.84 -7.25
CA GLY A 109 -17.01 5.06 -8.58
C GLY A 109 -16.78 3.77 -9.36
N THR A 110 -16.28 2.72 -8.69
CA THR A 110 -16.16 1.39 -9.31
C THR A 110 -17.52 0.83 -9.67
N TYR A 111 -18.51 0.95 -8.78
CA TYR A 111 -19.88 0.50 -9.03
C TYR A 111 -20.54 1.23 -10.19
N VAL A 112 -20.42 2.55 -10.24
CA VAL A 112 -20.99 3.37 -11.32
C VAL A 112 -20.32 3.03 -12.65
N ALA A 113 -18.98 2.93 -12.69
CA ALA A 113 -18.25 2.53 -13.90
C ALA A 113 -18.68 1.14 -14.40
N GLU A 114 -18.80 0.18 -13.48
CA GLU A 114 -19.27 -1.17 -13.80
C GLU A 114 -20.75 -1.20 -14.19
N LEU A 115 -21.59 -0.34 -13.60
CA LEU A 115 -23.00 -0.23 -13.93
C LEU A 115 -23.20 0.33 -15.34
N TYR A 116 -22.45 1.36 -15.74
CA TYR A 116 -22.47 1.89 -17.10
C TYR A 116 -22.03 0.83 -18.13
N ARG A 117 -21.04 0.01 -17.79
CA ARG A 117 -20.51 -1.04 -18.66
C ARG A 117 -21.42 -2.25 -18.77
N LEU A 118 -21.90 -2.78 -17.65
CA LEU A 118 -22.63 -4.06 -17.57
C LEU A 118 -24.14 -3.90 -17.68
N ARG A 119 -24.66 -2.68 -17.50
CA ARG A 119 -26.09 -2.30 -17.54
C ARG A 119 -26.99 -3.20 -16.68
N ALA A 120 -26.44 -3.79 -15.62
CA ALA A 120 -27.15 -4.71 -14.74
C ALA A 120 -26.61 -4.59 -13.30
N HIS A 121 -27.47 -4.25 -12.35
CA HIS A 121 -27.09 -3.99 -10.96
C HIS A 121 -26.41 -5.19 -10.30
N ASN A 122 -26.98 -6.39 -10.41
CA ASN A 122 -26.41 -7.59 -9.78
C ASN A 122 -24.99 -7.89 -10.27
N ARG A 123 -24.73 -7.72 -11.57
CA ARG A 123 -23.40 -7.96 -12.15
C ARG A 123 -22.41 -6.84 -11.77
N ALA A 124 -22.85 -5.59 -11.77
CA ALA A 124 -22.03 -4.45 -11.36
C ALA A 124 -21.63 -4.53 -9.88
N TRP A 125 -22.55 -4.91 -9.00
CA TRP A 125 -22.26 -5.10 -7.58
C TRP A 125 -21.29 -6.24 -7.33
N ALA A 126 -21.51 -7.40 -7.96
CA ALA A 126 -20.59 -8.54 -7.85
C ALA A 126 -19.17 -8.16 -8.31
N SER A 127 -19.05 -7.48 -9.46
CA SER A 127 -17.78 -6.98 -10.00
C SER A 127 -17.08 -6.00 -9.03
N THR A 128 -17.84 -5.05 -8.48
CA THR A 128 -17.34 -4.09 -7.46
C THR A 128 -16.84 -4.81 -6.21
N TRP A 129 -17.56 -5.84 -5.75
CA TRP A 129 -17.15 -6.62 -4.59
C TRP A 129 -15.85 -7.42 -4.85
N HIS A 130 -15.68 -7.96 -6.06
CA HIS A 130 -14.43 -8.59 -6.46
C HIS A 130 -13.28 -7.58 -6.52
N ALA A 131 -13.52 -6.37 -7.03
CA ALA A 131 -12.56 -5.28 -7.02
C ALA A 131 -12.12 -4.91 -5.59
N CYS A 132 -13.07 -4.74 -4.67
CA CYS A 132 -12.80 -4.42 -3.27
C CYS A 132 -11.94 -5.50 -2.59
N LYS A 133 -12.30 -6.78 -2.77
CA LYS A 133 -11.52 -7.90 -2.22
C LYS A 133 -10.10 -7.96 -2.79
N ALA A 134 -9.94 -7.69 -4.08
CA ALA A 134 -8.63 -7.71 -4.71
C ALA A 134 -7.74 -6.56 -4.24
N VAL A 135 -8.29 -5.34 -4.14
CA VAL A 135 -7.58 -4.18 -3.60
C VAL A 135 -7.23 -4.39 -2.12
N GLY A 136 -8.18 -4.87 -1.30
CA GLY A 136 -7.93 -5.17 0.11
C GLY A 136 -6.85 -6.25 0.30
N LEU A 137 -6.87 -7.32 -0.49
CA LEU A 137 -5.83 -8.36 -0.45
C LEU A 137 -4.47 -7.80 -0.87
N SER A 138 -4.44 -6.95 -1.90
CA SER A 138 -3.24 -6.27 -2.35
C SER A 138 -2.64 -5.36 -1.27
N MET A 139 -3.48 -4.61 -0.56
CA MET A 139 -3.06 -3.77 0.57
C MET A 139 -2.50 -4.62 1.71
N LEU A 140 -3.14 -5.75 2.03
CA LEU A 140 -2.69 -6.64 3.10
C LEU A 140 -1.30 -7.22 2.83
N ILE A 141 -1.02 -7.63 1.59
CA ILE A 141 0.29 -8.15 1.17
C ILE A 141 1.36 -7.08 1.32
N GLU A 142 1.08 -5.86 0.86
CA GLU A 142 2.00 -4.72 0.95
C GLU A 142 2.25 -4.33 2.40
N LEU A 143 1.20 -4.27 3.22
CA LEU A 143 1.29 -3.98 4.65
C LEU A 143 2.13 -5.03 5.38
N LEU A 144 1.97 -6.32 5.06
CA LEU A 144 2.76 -7.39 5.66
C LEU A 144 4.25 -7.24 5.31
N GLY A 145 4.59 -7.01 4.04
CA GLY A 145 5.97 -6.77 3.62
C GLY A 145 6.59 -5.55 4.30
N ALA A 146 5.82 -4.46 4.40
CA ALA A 146 6.21 -3.24 5.08
C ALA A 146 6.40 -3.44 6.59
N LEU A 147 5.53 -4.19 7.26
CA LEU A 147 5.64 -4.51 8.69
C LEU A 147 6.88 -5.37 8.98
N ILE A 148 7.18 -6.35 8.12
CA ILE A 148 8.40 -7.16 8.25
C ILE A 148 9.64 -6.27 8.08
N ALA A 149 9.71 -5.44 7.04
CA ALA A 149 10.82 -4.53 6.81
C ALA A 149 11.02 -3.56 8.00
N SER A 150 9.92 -3.01 8.51
CA SER A 150 9.91 -2.11 9.68
C SER A 150 10.36 -2.84 10.95
N GLY A 151 9.93 -4.09 11.15
CA GLY A 151 10.32 -4.92 12.28
C GLY A 151 11.80 -5.29 12.26
N VAL A 152 12.35 -5.59 11.08
CA VAL A 152 13.80 -5.85 10.91
C VAL A 152 14.61 -4.60 11.27
N TRP A 153 14.18 -3.43 10.80
CA TRP A 153 14.82 -2.16 11.18
C TRP A 153 14.74 -1.90 12.69
N LEU A 154 13.55 -2.05 13.28
CA LEU A 154 13.35 -1.81 14.72
C LEU A 154 14.19 -2.75 15.58
N ALA A 155 14.26 -4.04 15.22
CA ALA A 155 15.09 -5.01 15.92
C ALA A 155 16.58 -4.64 15.87
N ALA A 156 17.06 -4.13 14.73
CA ALA A 156 18.43 -3.67 14.60
C ALA A 156 18.71 -2.44 15.48
N VAL A 157 17.79 -1.46 15.50
CA VAL A 157 17.90 -0.27 16.36
C VAL A 157 17.94 -0.64 17.84
N VAL A 158 17.12 -1.60 18.28
CA VAL A 158 17.10 -2.04 19.70
C VAL A 158 18.36 -2.83 20.08
N ALA A 159 19.01 -3.47 19.12
CA ALA A 159 20.19 -4.30 19.35
C ALA A 159 21.52 -3.52 19.35
N THR A 160 21.50 -2.22 19.03
CA THR A 160 22.68 -1.34 18.91
C THR A 160 22.60 -0.16 19.86
#